data_AF-A0A2U9IK95-F1
#
_entry.id   AF-A0A2U9IK95-F1
#
_cell.length_a   1.000
_cell.length_b   1.000
_cell.length_c   1.000
_cell.angle_alpha   90.00
_cell.angle_beta   90.00
_cell.angle_gamma   90.00
#
_symmetry.space_group_name_H-M   'P 1'
#
loop_
_entity.id
_entity.type
_entity.pdbx_description
1 polymer ?
#
loop_
_entity_poly.entity_id
_entity_poly.type
_entity_poly.pdbx_seq_one_letter_code
_entity_poly.pdbx_strand_id
1 'polypeptide(L)'
;MITEGYFIEYKNVIWAVKGCTHPKGYVVAIPRKIGNNKIKTFSEGMKIVRERFPDILRYEKKIGFEVPLIPLDESKVFDPFSFKSNDKNINEFLSLFDDVGVTGSWLYEGKGNDIDIITFNQKNYDILKKLREERITSPLNSVNEKEIEILEYNDFKSLKQNRVLEGIYKGIPYTFKIVNCEDFGEVKFTTSFDGTVTIIKAEKNFTIPVKYVTKEGYIATSFRTRFTELPLGTKLYVKGIILHRENFNDLDLDIAEKVKII
;
A
#
# COMPACT_ATOMS: atom_id res chain seq x y z
N MET A 1 15.45 1.48 -9.25
CA MET A 1 14.91 0.51 -8.27
C MET A 1 13.41 0.42 -8.52
N ILE A 2 12.87 -0.77 -8.74
CA ILE A 2 11.42 -0.99 -8.93
C ILE A 2 10.86 -1.46 -7.58
N THR A 3 9.79 -0.83 -7.10
CA THR A 3 9.25 -1.04 -5.73
C THR A 3 7.75 -0.71 -5.70
N GLU A 4 7.11 -0.78 -4.54
CA GLU A 4 5.73 -0.37 -4.27
C GLU A 4 5.39 0.94 -5.02
N GLY A 5 4.26 0.94 -5.72
CA GLY A 5 3.80 2.08 -6.53
C GLY A 5 4.32 2.10 -7.97
N TYR A 6 5.24 1.21 -8.35
CA TYR A 6 5.53 0.94 -9.75
C TYR A 6 4.46 0.01 -10.33
N PHE A 7 4.31 0.05 -11.65
CA PHE A 7 3.52 -0.90 -12.41
C PHE A 7 4.38 -1.55 -13.47
N ILE A 8 4.00 -2.76 -13.88
CA ILE A 8 4.60 -3.43 -15.03
C ILE A 8 3.51 -4.01 -15.92
N GLU A 9 3.80 -4.10 -17.21
CA GLU A 9 3.00 -4.86 -18.16
C GLU A 9 3.74 -6.14 -18.53
N TYR A 10 3.07 -7.26 -18.30
CA TYR A 10 3.56 -8.60 -18.62
C TYR A 10 2.39 -9.43 -19.15
N LYS A 11 2.57 -10.07 -20.31
CA LYS A 11 1.53 -10.86 -21.01
C LYS A 11 0.19 -10.13 -21.14
N ASN A 12 0.23 -8.86 -21.56
CA ASN A 12 -0.95 -7.97 -21.74
C ASN A 12 -1.80 -7.76 -20.46
N VAL A 13 -1.18 -7.93 -19.30
CA VAL A 13 -1.78 -7.65 -17.99
C VAL A 13 -0.96 -6.55 -17.33
N ILE A 14 -1.66 -5.58 -16.73
CA ILE A 14 -1.03 -4.58 -15.87
C ILE A 14 -0.95 -5.15 -14.46
N TRP A 15 0.25 -5.19 -13.90
CA TRP A 15 0.55 -5.68 -12.57
C TRP A 15 1.01 -4.53 -11.67
N ALA A 16 0.47 -4.48 -10.45
CA ALA A 16 0.92 -3.56 -9.42
C ALA A 16 2.10 -4.19 -8.68
N VAL A 17 3.26 -3.53 -8.68
CA VAL A 17 4.43 -3.97 -7.90
C VAL A 17 4.12 -3.84 -6.41
N LYS A 18 4.47 -4.87 -5.64
CA LYS A 18 4.17 -4.96 -4.21
C LYS A 18 5.40 -5.16 -3.35
N GLY A 19 5.53 -4.33 -2.32
CA GLY A 19 6.67 -4.35 -1.42
C GLY A 19 7.93 -3.74 -2.01
N CYS A 20 9.03 -3.88 -1.29
CA CYS A 20 10.31 -3.22 -1.61
C CYS A 20 11.43 -4.16 -2.02
N THR A 21 11.29 -5.45 -1.71
CA THR A 21 12.35 -6.43 -1.88
C THR A 21 11.91 -7.43 -2.92
N HIS A 22 12.76 -7.63 -3.91
CA HIS A 22 12.46 -8.51 -5.04
C HIS A 22 13.67 -9.39 -5.38
N PRO A 23 13.45 -10.66 -5.78
CA PRO A 23 14.51 -11.51 -6.29
C PRO A 23 15.17 -10.92 -7.54
N LYS A 24 16.46 -11.23 -7.73
CA LYS A 24 17.22 -10.73 -8.90
C LYS A 24 16.54 -11.15 -10.21
N GLY A 25 16.28 -10.18 -11.08
CA GLY A 25 15.64 -10.39 -12.39
C GLY A 25 14.11 -10.46 -12.35
N TYR A 26 13.50 -10.40 -11.17
CA TYR A 26 12.05 -10.48 -11.00
C TYR A 26 11.52 -9.32 -10.16
N VAL A 27 10.21 -9.12 -10.21
CA VAL A 27 9.47 -8.32 -9.22
C VAL A 27 8.26 -9.06 -8.71
N VAL A 28 7.94 -8.83 -7.45
CA VAL A 28 6.70 -9.32 -6.84
C VAL A 28 5.60 -8.36 -7.25
N ALA A 29 4.60 -8.86 -7.98
CA ALA A 29 3.50 -8.02 -8.45
C ALA A 29 2.19 -8.80 -8.51
N ILE A 30 1.08 -8.09 -8.30
CA ILE A 30 -0.28 -8.65 -8.31
C ILE A 30 -1.06 -8.06 -9.50
N PRO A 31 -1.89 -8.84 -10.21
CA PRO A 31 -2.69 -8.32 -11.30
C PRO A 31 -3.56 -7.13 -10.85
N ARG A 32 -3.49 -6.03 -11.60
CA ARG A 32 -4.33 -4.84 -11.38
C ARG A 32 -5.37 -4.66 -12.47
N LYS A 33 -5.04 -4.98 -13.72
CA LYS A 33 -5.96 -4.81 -14.85
C LYS A 33 -5.69 -5.81 -15.96
N ILE A 34 -6.76 -6.43 -16.46
CA ILE A 34 -6.76 -7.34 -17.61
C ILE A 34 -7.79 -6.84 -18.62
N GLY A 35 -7.35 -6.43 -19.81
CA GLY A 35 -8.22 -5.74 -20.77
C GLY A 35 -8.84 -4.49 -20.12
N ASN A 36 -10.17 -4.42 -20.03
CA ASN A 36 -10.87 -3.32 -19.35
C ASN A 36 -11.26 -3.61 -17.89
N ASN A 37 -10.98 -4.81 -17.39
CA ASN A 37 -11.39 -5.23 -16.05
C ASN A 37 -10.33 -4.86 -15.02
N LYS A 38 -10.70 -4.03 -14.03
CA LYS A 38 -9.84 -3.67 -12.89
C LYS A 38 -10.04 -4.68 -11.76
N ILE A 39 -8.94 -5.28 -11.32
CA ILE A 39 -8.85 -6.22 -10.20
C ILE A 39 -8.60 -5.41 -8.94
N LYS A 40 -9.47 -5.54 -7.93
CA LYS A 40 -9.46 -4.61 -6.78
C LYS A 40 -8.91 -5.22 -5.51
N THR A 41 -9.00 -6.54 -5.33
CA THR A 41 -8.58 -7.19 -4.10
C THR A 41 -7.42 -8.14 -4.33
N PHE A 42 -6.63 -8.36 -3.28
CA PHE A 42 -5.53 -9.31 -3.31
C PHE A 42 -6.02 -10.74 -3.58
N SER A 43 -7.13 -11.14 -2.92
CA SER A 43 -7.74 -12.47 -3.09
C SER A 43 -8.17 -12.72 -4.55
N GLU A 44 -8.83 -11.73 -5.17
CA GLU A 44 -9.21 -11.79 -6.59
C GLU A 44 -7.97 -11.93 -7.49
N GLY A 45 -6.95 -11.11 -7.26
CA GLY A 45 -5.68 -11.16 -8.00
C GLY A 45 -5.01 -12.53 -7.89
N MET A 46 -4.86 -13.06 -6.68
CA MET A 46 -4.22 -14.38 -6.46
C MET A 46 -5.00 -15.53 -7.07
N LYS A 47 -6.34 -15.48 -7.05
CA LYS A 47 -7.17 -16.46 -7.76
C LYS A 47 -6.84 -16.49 -9.25
N ILE A 48 -6.75 -15.32 -9.89
CA ILE A 48 -6.40 -15.19 -11.30
C ILE A 48 -4.99 -15.71 -11.58
N VAL A 49 -4.01 -15.42 -10.73
CA VAL A 49 -2.65 -15.94 -10.91
C VAL A 49 -2.65 -17.46 -10.86
N ARG A 50 -3.30 -18.08 -9.86
CA ARG A 50 -3.37 -19.54 -9.75
C ARG A 50 -4.03 -20.20 -10.96
N GLU A 51 -5.08 -19.59 -11.51
CA GLU A 51 -5.82 -20.16 -12.64
C GLU A 51 -5.13 -19.95 -13.99
N ARG A 52 -4.47 -18.80 -14.21
CA ARG A 52 -4.00 -18.38 -15.55
C ARG A 52 -2.48 -18.26 -15.68
N PHE A 53 -1.78 -18.09 -14.57
CA PHE A 53 -0.34 -17.88 -14.54
C PHE A 53 0.33 -18.71 -13.41
N PRO A 54 0.07 -20.02 -13.31
CA PRO A 54 0.65 -20.83 -12.25
C PRO A 54 2.19 -20.88 -12.31
N ASP A 55 2.77 -20.79 -13.51
CA ASP A 55 4.22 -20.93 -13.73
C ASP A 55 5.09 -19.83 -13.10
N ILE A 56 4.48 -18.68 -12.78
CA ILE A 56 5.17 -17.55 -12.13
C ILE A 56 4.96 -17.53 -10.61
N LEU A 57 4.15 -18.45 -10.05
CA LEU A 57 4.00 -18.56 -8.61
C LEU A 57 5.22 -19.26 -8.02
N ARG A 58 5.88 -18.58 -7.09
CA ARG A 58 7.04 -19.11 -6.39
C ARG A 58 6.97 -18.72 -4.92
N TYR A 59 7.41 -19.61 -4.05
CA TYR A 59 7.59 -19.30 -2.64
C TYR A 59 8.78 -18.36 -2.46
N GLU A 60 8.56 -17.21 -1.83
CA GLU A 60 9.61 -16.24 -1.52
C GLU A 60 9.86 -16.18 -0.02
N LYS A 61 11.08 -16.55 0.43
CA LYS A 61 11.42 -16.68 1.86
C LYS A 61 11.29 -15.37 2.63
N LYS A 62 11.60 -14.23 2.01
CA LYS A 62 11.46 -12.92 2.66
C LYS A 62 10.00 -12.51 2.90
N ILE A 63 9.08 -13.12 2.14
CA ILE A 63 7.64 -12.87 2.21
C ILE A 63 6.94 -13.95 3.04
N GLY A 64 7.40 -15.20 2.97
CA GLY A 64 6.89 -16.32 3.77
C GLY A 64 5.73 -17.09 3.14
N PHE A 65 5.34 -16.76 1.91
CA PHE A 65 4.28 -17.43 1.14
C PHE A 65 4.51 -17.35 -0.37
N GLU A 66 3.66 -18.04 -1.13
CA GLU A 66 3.70 -18.02 -2.59
C GLU A 66 3.24 -16.68 -3.16
N VAL A 67 4.09 -16.09 -4.00
CA VAL A 67 3.80 -14.84 -4.70
C VAL A 67 4.11 -14.96 -6.19
N PRO A 68 3.48 -14.12 -7.02
CA PRO A 68 3.83 -14.06 -8.44
C PRO A 68 5.16 -13.33 -8.61
N LEU A 69 6.15 -14.00 -9.19
CA LEU A 69 7.44 -13.42 -9.58
C LEU A 69 7.43 -13.12 -11.08
N ILE A 70 7.31 -11.85 -11.44
CA ILE A 70 7.22 -11.41 -12.82
C ILE A 70 8.61 -11.12 -13.37
N PRO A 71 9.02 -11.75 -14.49
CA PRO A 71 10.34 -11.53 -15.10
C PRO A 71 10.46 -10.11 -15.66
N LEU A 72 11.51 -9.39 -15.27
CA LEU A 72 11.69 -7.99 -15.66
C LEU A 72 12.14 -7.81 -17.12
N ASP A 73 12.91 -8.75 -17.66
CA ASP A 73 13.40 -8.75 -19.04
C ASP A 73 12.28 -8.96 -20.08
N GLU A 74 11.19 -9.60 -19.68
CA GLU A 74 9.98 -9.76 -20.49
C GLU A 74 8.90 -8.70 -20.21
N SER A 75 9.18 -7.72 -19.34
CA SER A 75 8.19 -6.76 -18.86
C SER A 75 8.48 -5.34 -19.31
N LYS A 76 7.41 -4.59 -19.59
CA LYS A 76 7.48 -3.13 -19.72
C LYS A 76 7.25 -2.50 -18.35
N VAL A 77 8.18 -1.64 -17.92
CA VAL A 77 8.09 -0.94 -16.64
C VAL A 77 7.41 0.41 -16.80
N PHE A 78 6.45 0.71 -15.92
CA PHE A 78 5.88 2.04 -15.76
C PHE A 78 6.49 2.67 -14.50
N ASP A 79 7.34 3.66 -14.72
CA ASP A 79 7.99 4.42 -13.65
C ASP A 79 7.13 5.65 -13.26
N PRO A 80 6.64 5.73 -12.02
CA PRO A 80 5.81 6.85 -11.57
C PRO A 80 6.50 8.22 -11.64
N PHE A 81 7.83 8.27 -11.53
CA PHE A 81 8.60 9.53 -11.58
C PHE A 81 8.85 10.02 -13.01
N SER A 82 8.64 9.14 -14.01
CA SER A 82 8.74 9.48 -15.43
C SER A 82 7.42 10.01 -16.01
N PHE A 83 6.31 9.86 -15.29
CA PHE A 83 4.98 10.23 -15.76
C PHE A 83 4.82 11.75 -15.88
N LYS A 84 4.25 12.20 -17.00
CA LYS A 84 3.91 13.61 -17.25
C LYS A 84 2.41 13.73 -17.46
N SER A 85 1.74 14.42 -16.55
CA SER A 85 0.31 14.72 -16.72
C SER A 85 0.12 15.93 -17.64
N ASN A 86 -0.92 15.88 -18.47
CA ASN A 86 -1.42 17.07 -19.17
C ASN A 86 -2.50 17.81 -18.35
N ASP A 87 -2.91 17.25 -17.20
CA ASP A 87 -3.91 17.85 -16.33
C ASP A 87 -3.28 18.96 -15.46
N LYS A 88 -3.79 20.18 -15.62
CA LYS A 88 -3.30 21.37 -14.90
C LYS A 88 -3.44 21.23 -13.38
N ASN A 89 -4.54 20.66 -12.88
CA ASN A 89 -4.76 20.53 -11.45
C ASN A 89 -3.80 19.51 -10.83
N ILE A 90 -3.49 18.42 -11.56
CA ILE A 90 -2.49 17.44 -11.13
C ILE A 90 -1.11 18.10 -11.08
N ASN A 91 -0.70 18.78 -12.15
CA ASN A 91 0.62 19.42 -12.21
C ASN A 91 0.78 20.50 -11.13
N GLU A 92 -0.28 21.29 -10.89
CA GLU A 92 -0.29 22.27 -9.80
C GLU A 92 -0.14 21.57 -8.44
N PHE A 93 -0.88 20.49 -8.19
CA PHE A 93 -0.78 19.78 -6.91
C PHE A 93 0.60 19.18 -6.69
N LEU A 94 1.17 18.53 -7.71
CA LEU A 94 2.51 17.95 -7.65
C LEU A 94 3.60 19.02 -7.40
N SER A 95 3.42 20.23 -7.92
CA SER A 95 4.37 21.34 -7.76
C SER A 95 4.53 21.83 -6.31
N LEU A 96 3.63 21.42 -5.42
CA LEU A 96 3.72 21.73 -3.98
C LEU A 96 4.71 20.85 -3.24
N PHE A 97 5.24 19.80 -3.88
CA PHE A 97 6.06 18.76 -3.25
C PHE A 97 7.38 18.54 -3.99
N ASP A 98 8.36 17.98 -3.28
CA ASP A 98 9.67 17.64 -3.83
C ASP A 98 9.73 16.14 -4.18
N ASP A 99 10.37 15.78 -5.30
CA ASP A 99 10.64 14.37 -5.67
C ASP A 99 9.39 13.46 -5.59
N VAL A 100 8.32 13.88 -6.27
CA VAL A 100 7.05 13.14 -6.36
C VAL A 100 6.85 12.54 -7.75
N GLY A 101 6.20 11.38 -7.80
CA GLY A 101 5.73 10.72 -9.00
C GLY A 101 4.23 10.46 -8.95
N VAL A 102 3.64 10.16 -10.11
CA VAL A 102 2.22 9.79 -10.22
C VAL A 102 2.12 8.29 -10.44
N THR A 103 1.31 7.61 -9.63
CA THR A 103 1.08 6.17 -9.72
C THR A 103 -0.40 5.89 -10.03
N GLY A 104 -0.84 4.65 -9.80
CA GLY A 104 -2.23 4.25 -9.97
C GLY A 104 -2.70 4.36 -11.42
N SER A 105 -3.99 4.67 -11.59
CA SER A 105 -4.63 4.65 -12.91
C SER A 105 -4.01 5.65 -13.89
N TRP A 106 -3.61 6.83 -13.42
CA TRP A 106 -2.93 7.82 -14.25
C TRP A 106 -1.67 7.26 -14.91
N LEU A 107 -0.86 6.49 -14.18
CA LEU A 107 0.40 5.97 -14.70
C LEU A 107 0.24 4.99 -15.86
N TYR A 108 -0.75 4.08 -15.81
CA TYR A 108 -0.91 3.04 -16.82
C TYR A 108 -2.10 3.26 -17.79
N GLU A 109 -3.04 4.16 -17.47
CA GLU A 109 -4.17 4.54 -18.35
C GLU A 109 -4.07 5.97 -18.90
N GLY A 110 -3.20 6.81 -18.34
CA GLY A 110 -3.13 8.24 -18.67
C GLY A 110 -4.33 9.05 -18.16
N LYS A 111 -5.22 8.44 -17.36
CA LYS A 111 -6.40 9.07 -16.77
C LYS A 111 -6.81 8.35 -15.48
N GLY A 112 -7.47 9.08 -14.59
CA GLY A 112 -7.96 8.57 -13.31
C GLY A 112 -9.03 9.48 -12.71
N ASN A 113 -9.76 8.97 -11.72
CA ASN A 113 -10.77 9.75 -10.98
C ASN A 113 -10.20 10.42 -9.71
N ASP A 114 -9.02 9.95 -9.31
CA ASP A 114 -8.26 10.33 -8.13
C ASP A 114 -6.78 10.48 -8.51
N ILE A 115 -6.03 11.19 -7.68
CA ILE A 115 -4.59 11.43 -7.84
C ILE A 115 -3.84 10.50 -6.89
N ASP A 116 -3.25 9.44 -7.42
CA ASP A 116 -2.34 8.59 -6.67
C ASP A 116 -0.91 9.13 -6.80
N ILE A 117 -0.32 9.57 -5.70
CA ILE A 117 1.03 10.14 -5.63
C ILE A 117 1.95 9.18 -4.89
N ILE A 118 3.21 9.12 -5.32
CA ILE A 118 4.28 8.41 -4.63
C ILE A 118 5.50 9.30 -4.46
N THR A 119 6.20 9.16 -3.34
CA THR A 119 7.51 9.77 -3.10
C THR A 119 8.37 8.86 -2.24
N PHE A 120 9.68 9.07 -2.28
CA PHE A 120 10.63 8.54 -1.31
C PHE A 120 11.08 9.59 -0.29
N ASN A 121 10.67 10.85 -0.47
CA ASN A 121 11.04 11.96 0.40
C ASN A 121 10.02 12.11 1.54
N GLN A 122 10.44 11.73 2.75
CA GLN A 122 9.60 11.80 3.95
C GLN A 122 9.19 13.22 4.35
N LYS A 123 9.95 14.26 3.93
CA LYS A 123 9.62 15.67 4.23
C LYS A 123 8.29 16.10 3.63
N ASN A 124 7.84 15.44 2.56
CA ASN A 124 6.52 15.71 1.97
C ASN A 124 5.37 15.46 2.94
N TYR A 125 5.57 14.65 4.00
CA TYR A 125 4.57 14.50 5.05
C TYR A 125 4.30 15.82 5.80
N ASP A 126 5.35 16.60 6.09
CA ASP A 126 5.21 17.89 6.76
C ASP A 126 4.53 18.92 5.86
N ILE A 127 4.81 18.87 4.56
CA ILE A 127 4.09 19.68 3.55
C ILE A 127 2.60 19.32 3.55
N LEU A 128 2.23 18.04 3.51
CA LEU A 128 0.83 17.61 3.55
C LEU A 128 0.10 18.12 4.80
N LYS A 129 0.74 18.03 5.98
CA LYS A 129 0.18 18.58 7.23
C LYS A 129 -0.06 20.09 7.11
N LYS A 130 0.94 20.84 6.62
CA LYS A 130 0.81 22.28 6.40
C LYS A 130 -0.33 22.63 5.42
N LEU A 131 -0.43 21.92 4.30
CA LEU A 131 -1.52 22.11 3.34
C LEU A 131 -2.90 21.80 3.94
N ARG A 132 -2.98 20.86 4.90
CA ARG A 132 -4.22 20.56 5.64
C ARG A 132 -4.55 21.68 6.64
N GLU A 133 -3.57 22.17 7.38
CA GLU A 133 -3.72 23.28 8.34
C GLU A 133 -4.15 24.58 7.63
N GLU A 134 -3.58 24.85 6.45
CA GLU A 134 -3.91 26.01 5.61
C GLU A 134 -5.21 25.83 4.81
N ARG A 135 -5.91 24.70 4.96
CA ARG A 135 -7.16 24.36 4.27
C ARG A 135 -7.04 24.32 2.74
N ILE A 136 -5.84 24.12 2.22
CA ILE A 136 -5.58 23.87 0.80
C ILE A 136 -6.04 22.46 0.41
N THR A 137 -5.91 21.50 1.34
CA THR A 137 -6.53 20.19 1.23
C THR A 137 -7.58 19.98 2.31
N SER A 138 -8.53 19.07 2.07
CA SER A 138 -9.53 18.65 3.05
C SER A 138 -9.56 17.13 3.23
N PRO A 139 -10.10 16.62 4.36
CA PRO A 139 -10.21 15.18 4.57
C PRO A 139 -11.13 14.50 3.54
N LEU A 140 -10.92 13.21 3.33
CA LEU A 140 -11.87 12.38 2.60
C LEU A 140 -13.15 12.20 3.43
N ASN A 141 -14.22 12.87 3.01
CA ASN A 141 -15.51 12.81 3.69
C ASN A 141 -16.38 11.61 3.23
N SER A 142 -16.00 10.95 2.14
CA SER A 142 -16.70 9.78 1.61
C SER A 142 -15.97 8.48 1.96
N VAL A 143 -16.71 7.55 2.54
CA VAL A 143 -16.29 6.16 2.71
C VAL A 143 -16.89 5.37 1.55
N ASN A 144 -16.04 4.80 0.70
CA ASN A 144 -16.51 3.83 -0.28
C ASN A 144 -16.77 2.52 0.45
N GLU A 145 -18.05 2.14 0.58
CA GLU A 145 -18.45 0.90 1.28
C GLU A 145 -17.77 -0.35 0.71
N LYS A 146 -17.38 -0.34 -0.57
CA LYS A 146 -16.65 -1.44 -1.22
C LYS A 146 -15.16 -1.54 -0.84
N GLU A 147 -14.60 -0.53 -0.16
CA GLU A 147 -13.24 -0.56 0.40
C GLU A 147 -13.21 -1.07 1.84
N ILE A 148 -14.39 -1.15 2.47
CA ILE A 148 -14.62 -1.67 3.81
C ILE A 148 -14.58 -3.20 3.74
N GLU A 149 -13.39 -3.76 3.56
CA GLU A 149 -13.22 -5.22 3.61
C GLU A 149 -13.13 -5.70 5.07
N ILE A 150 -12.72 -4.82 6.00
CA ILE A 150 -11.98 -5.22 7.19
C ILE A 150 -12.31 -4.37 8.46
N LEU A 151 -12.61 -3.06 8.34
CA LEU A 151 -12.88 -2.14 9.47
C LEU A 151 -14.39 -1.81 9.61
N GLU A 152 -14.87 -1.38 10.78
CA GLU A 152 -16.25 -0.86 10.91
C GLU A 152 -16.36 0.59 10.41
N TYR A 153 -17.51 0.96 9.83
CA TYR A 153 -17.70 2.21 9.09
C TYR A 153 -17.37 3.47 9.90
N ASN A 154 -17.74 3.51 11.19
CA ASN A 154 -17.54 4.68 12.04
C ASN A 154 -16.07 4.88 12.44
N ASP A 155 -15.34 3.79 12.71
CA ASP A 155 -13.91 3.85 12.99
C ASP A 155 -13.13 4.26 11.75
N PHE A 156 -13.52 3.72 10.58
CA PHE A 156 -12.93 4.08 9.31
C PHE A 156 -13.17 5.56 8.96
N LYS A 157 -14.36 6.08 9.25
CA LYS A 157 -14.71 7.49 9.04
C LYS A 157 -13.92 8.41 9.98
N SER A 158 -13.81 8.07 11.26
CA SER A 158 -13.03 8.85 12.25
C SER A 158 -11.54 8.90 11.88
N LEU A 159 -10.98 7.78 11.43
CA LEU A 159 -9.60 7.75 10.94
C LEU A 159 -9.41 8.55 9.66
N LYS A 160 -10.31 8.40 8.67
CA LYS A 160 -10.21 9.14 7.39
C LYS A 160 -10.30 10.66 7.57
N GLN A 161 -10.98 11.14 8.60
CA GLN A 161 -11.07 12.57 8.91
C GLN A 161 -9.74 13.17 9.38
N ASN A 162 -8.89 12.38 10.03
CA ASN A 162 -7.64 12.84 10.61
C ASN A 162 -6.41 12.63 9.70
N ARG A 163 -6.55 11.81 8.65
CA ARG A 163 -5.45 11.51 7.73
C ARG A 163 -5.10 12.68 6.83
N VAL A 164 -3.79 12.84 6.61
CA VAL A 164 -3.25 13.79 5.61
C VAL A 164 -2.66 13.08 4.39
N LEU A 165 -2.39 11.76 4.49
CA LEU A 165 -1.96 10.96 3.34
C LEU A 165 -3.11 10.62 2.39
N GLU A 166 -4.36 10.84 2.80
CA GLU A 166 -5.53 10.73 1.94
C GLU A 166 -6.39 11.99 2.12
N GLY A 167 -6.95 12.52 1.05
CA GLY A 167 -7.74 13.76 1.12
C GLY A 167 -8.33 14.21 -0.20
N ILE A 168 -8.71 15.48 -0.26
CA ILE A 168 -9.27 16.14 -1.43
C ILE A 168 -8.47 17.43 -1.69
N TYR A 169 -8.06 17.63 -2.94
CA TYR A 169 -7.44 18.86 -3.44
C TYR A 169 -8.27 19.40 -4.61
N LYS A 170 -8.79 20.63 -4.49
CA LYS A 170 -9.67 21.26 -5.50
C LYS A 170 -10.81 20.36 -6.02
N GLY A 171 -11.41 19.58 -5.11
CA GLY A 171 -12.50 18.65 -5.44
C GLY A 171 -12.06 17.29 -6.00
N ILE A 172 -10.74 17.07 -6.18
CA ILE A 172 -10.19 15.80 -6.67
C ILE A 172 -9.63 15.00 -5.48
N PRO A 173 -10.09 13.75 -5.26
CA PRO A 173 -9.50 12.88 -4.25
C PRO A 173 -8.03 12.58 -4.53
N TYR A 174 -7.22 12.45 -3.49
CA TYR A 174 -5.84 12.00 -3.59
C TYR A 174 -5.49 10.92 -2.57
N THR A 175 -4.56 10.06 -2.95
CA THR A 175 -3.82 9.15 -2.07
C THR A 175 -2.34 9.45 -2.22
N PHE A 176 -1.64 9.66 -1.11
CA PHE A 176 -0.23 10.01 -1.08
C PHE A 176 0.57 8.89 -0.40
N LYS A 177 1.46 8.25 -1.14
CA LYS A 177 2.31 7.15 -0.64
C LYS A 177 3.73 7.64 -0.43
N ILE A 178 4.19 7.59 0.81
CA ILE A 178 5.60 7.84 1.14
C ILE A 178 6.26 6.49 1.36
N VAL A 179 7.08 6.05 0.41
CA VAL A 179 7.73 4.74 0.48
C VAL A 179 9.11 4.91 1.12
N ASN A 180 9.34 4.23 2.23
CA ASN A 180 10.64 4.18 2.92
C ASN A 180 10.99 2.71 3.14
N CYS A 181 11.60 2.10 2.12
CA CYS A 181 11.88 0.67 2.10
C CYS A 181 12.82 0.24 3.23
N GLU A 182 12.60 -0.97 3.73
CA GLU A 182 13.48 -1.63 4.68
C GLU A 182 13.48 -3.14 4.43
N ASP A 183 14.53 -3.82 4.85
CA ASP A 183 14.64 -5.27 4.75
C ASP A 183 14.14 -5.90 6.05
N PHE A 184 13.05 -6.69 5.96
CA PHE A 184 12.48 -7.40 7.11
C PHE A 184 13.24 -8.70 7.41
N GLY A 185 14.14 -9.14 6.52
CA GLY A 185 14.79 -10.45 6.61
C GLY A 185 13.86 -11.60 6.22
N GLU A 186 14.35 -12.84 6.39
CA GLU A 186 13.60 -14.04 6.03
C GLU A 186 12.54 -14.42 7.08
N VAL A 187 11.44 -15.00 6.62
CA VAL A 187 10.46 -15.70 7.45
C VAL A 187 10.97 -17.10 7.73
N LYS A 188 11.07 -17.48 9.01
CA LYS A 188 11.53 -18.80 9.45
C LYS A 188 10.39 -19.82 9.50
N PHE A 189 9.25 -19.41 10.05
CA PHE A 189 8.02 -20.19 10.07
C PHE A 189 6.83 -19.26 10.33
N THR A 190 5.62 -19.81 10.24
CA THR A 190 4.37 -19.05 10.41
C THR A 190 3.47 -19.71 11.45
N THR A 191 2.69 -18.90 12.15
CA THR A 191 1.63 -19.40 13.07
C THR A 191 0.35 -18.61 12.87
N SER A 192 -0.81 -19.25 13.08
CA SER A 192 -2.09 -18.55 13.07
C SER A 192 -2.21 -17.60 14.27
N PHE A 193 -2.89 -16.47 14.07
CA PHE A 193 -3.25 -15.53 15.12
C PHE A 193 -4.73 -15.17 15.02
N ASP A 194 -5.42 -15.19 16.14
CA ASP A 194 -6.79 -14.71 16.29
C ASP A 194 -6.88 -14.04 17.66
N GLY A 195 -6.90 -12.71 17.68
CA GLY A 195 -6.86 -11.97 18.93
C GLY A 195 -6.79 -10.46 18.75
N THR A 196 -6.70 -9.76 19.87
CA THR A 196 -6.57 -8.30 19.90
C THR A 196 -5.14 -7.89 20.22
N VAL A 197 -4.65 -6.87 19.52
CA VAL A 197 -3.40 -6.18 19.82
C VAL A 197 -3.63 -4.70 20.08
N THR A 198 -2.82 -4.08 20.93
CA THR A 198 -2.90 -2.64 21.24
C THR A 198 -1.63 -1.93 20.79
N ILE A 199 -1.74 -0.91 19.95
CA ILE A 199 -0.61 -0.11 19.49
C ILE A 199 -0.08 0.74 20.65
N ILE A 200 1.19 0.55 21.04
CA ILE A 200 1.83 1.31 22.11
C ILE A 200 2.95 2.23 21.62
N LYS A 201 3.50 1.96 20.43
CA LYS A 201 4.52 2.81 19.80
C LYS A 201 4.39 2.76 18.28
N ALA A 202 4.52 3.91 17.66
CA ALA A 202 4.57 4.08 16.21
C ALA A 202 6.03 4.26 15.77
N GLU A 203 6.63 3.24 15.18
CA GLU A 203 8.00 3.35 14.65
C GLU A 203 8.00 3.97 13.26
N LYS A 204 7.01 3.58 12.43
CA LYS A 204 6.76 4.14 11.10
C LYS A 204 5.25 4.20 10.89
N ASN A 205 4.65 5.37 11.03
CA ASN A 205 3.20 5.53 10.92
C ASN A 205 2.73 6.24 9.65
N PHE A 206 3.57 6.99 8.93
CA PHE A 206 3.16 7.70 7.71
C PHE A 206 3.93 7.26 6.46
N THR A 207 4.79 6.24 6.59
CA THR A 207 5.53 5.65 5.47
C THR A 207 5.10 4.21 5.25
N ILE A 208 5.33 3.70 4.04
CA ILE A 208 5.15 2.30 3.68
C ILE A 208 6.54 1.64 3.57
N PRO A 209 6.76 0.48 4.23
CA PRO A 209 5.82 -0.20 5.13
C PRO A 209 5.60 0.55 6.45
N VAL A 210 4.39 0.42 7.02
CA VAL A 210 4.06 0.88 8.37
C VAL A 210 4.57 -0.12 9.41
N LYS A 211 4.92 0.38 10.60
CA LYS A 211 5.39 -0.42 11.75
C LYS A 211 4.90 0.14 13.07
N TYR A 212 4.21 -0.71 13.80
CA TYR A 212 3.71 -0.43 15.14
C TYR A 212 4.16 -1.51 16.12
N VAL A 213 4.68 -1.11 17.27
CA VAL A 213 4.91 -2.04 18.39
C VAL A 213 3.62 -2.20 19.14
N THR A 214 3.24 -3.45 19.40
CA THR A 214 2.06 -3.78 20.18
C THR A 214 2.39 -4.16 21.62
N LYS A 215 1.43 -3.97 22.53
CA LYS A 215 1.57 -4.36 23.95
C LYS A 215 1.83 -5.86 24.11
N GLU A 216 1.32 -6.65 23.18
CA GLU A 216 1.38 -8.10 23.16
C GLU A 216 2.72 -8.63 22.62
N GLY A 217 3.67 -7.74 22.31
CA GLY A 217 5.02 -8.11 21.88
C GLY A 217 5.17 -8.40 20.38
N TYR A 218 4.18 -8.01 19.57
CA TYR A 218 4.24 -8.13 18.11
C TYR A 218 4.64 -6.80 17.46
N ILE A 219 5.17 -6.88 16.25
CA ILE A 219 5.30 -5.73 15.34
C ILE A 219 4.20 -5.86 14.30
N ALA A 220 3.20 -4.99 14.34
CA ALA A 220 2.17 -4.93 13.32
C ALA A 220 2.67 -4.15 12.11
N THR A 221 2.66 -4.76 10.93
CA THR A 221 3.17 -4.18 9.69
C THR A 221 2.13 -4.18 8.57
N SER A 222 2.29 -3.27 7.60
CA SER A 222 1.54 -3.33 6.34
C SER A 222 2.16 -2.41 5.28
N PHE A 223 1.85 -2.68 4.02
CA PHE A 223 2.17 -1.87 2.85
C PHE A 223 0.96 -1.10 2.30
N ARG A 224 -0.15 -1.03 3.04
CA ARG A 224 -1.34 -0.27 2.65
C ARG A 224 -1.43 1.05 3.41
N THR A 225 -1.66 2.15 2.68
CA THR A 225 -1.95 3.48 3.24
C THR A 225 -3.11 3.45 4.24
N ARG A 226 -4.05 2.52 4.12
CA ARG A 226 -5.17 2.45 5.08
C ARG A 226 -4.76 2.11 6.52
N PHE A 227 -3.54 1.65 6.75
CA PHE A 227 -3.01 1.37 8.09
C PHE A 227 -1.96 2.41 8.51
N THR A 228 -1.78 3.49 7.74
CA THR A 228 -1.00 4.65 8.19
C THR A 228 -1.81 5.50 9.15
N GLU A 229 -1.09 6.31 9.92
CA GLU A 229 -1.60 7.35 10.81
C GLU A 229 -2.55 6.80 11.88
N LEU A 230 -2.42 5.52 12.25
CA LEU A 230 -3.12 4.95 13.40
C LEU A 230 -2.61 5.59 14.71
N PRO A 231 -3.50 6.13 15.56
CA PRO A 231 -3.13 6.67 16.86
C PRO A 231 -2.53 5.62 17.82
N LEU A 232 -1.76 6.08 18.79
CA LEU A 232 -1.38 5.24 19.93
C LEU A 232 -2.61 4.91 20.76
N GLY A 233 -2.64 3.70 21.32
CA GLY A 233 -3.78 3.16 22.06
C GLY A 233 -4.85 2.52 21.16
N THR A 234 -4.75 2.63 19.84
CA THR A 234 -5.63 1.90 18.91
C THR A 234 -5.54 0.40 19.17
N LYS A 235 -6.69 -0.24 19.38
CA LYS A 235 -6.81 -1.69 19.49
C LYS A 235 -7.23 -2.26 18.15
N LEU A 236 -6.54 -3.32 17.73
CA LEU A 236 -6.81 -4.04 16.50
C LEU A 236 -7.18 -5.47 16.85
N TYR A 237 -8.38 -5.91 16.52
CA TYR A 237 -8.69 -7.33 16.41
C TYR A 237 -8.15 -7.84 15.07
N VAL A 238 -7.27 -8.84 15.10
CA VAL A 238 -6.65 -9.43 13.91
C VAL A 238 -6.91 -10.93 13.90
N LYS A 239 -7.43 -11.41 12.77
CA LYS A 239 -7.44 -12.83 12.41
C LYS A 239 -6.53 -13.00 11.20
N GLY A 240 -5.39 -13.65 11.38
CA GLY A 240 -4.33 -13.67 10.38
C GLY A 240 -3.19 -14.61 10.73
N ILE A 241 -1.99 -14.27 10.27
CA ILE A 241 -0.78 -15.07 10.40
C ILE A 241 0.31 -14.19 11.02
N ILE A 242 1.05 -14.76 11.98
CA ILE A 242 2.32 -14.21 12.45
C ILE A 242 3.43 -14.82 11.60
N LEU A 243 4.27 -13.97 11.02
CA LEU A 243 5.50 -14.36 10.36
C LEU A 243 6.64 -14.25 11.36
N HIS A 244 7.20 -15.39 11.78
CA HIS A 244 8.33 -15.41 12.70
C HIS A 244 9.62 -15.14 11.94
N ARG A 245 10.20 -13.95 12.14
CA ARG A 245 11.46 -13.52 11.53
C ARG A 245 12.58 -13.62 12.56
N GLU A 246 13.83 -13.50 12.10
CA GLU A 246 15.00 -13.61 13.00
C GLU A 246 14.97 -12.62 14.15
N ASN A 247 14.48 -11.40 13.90
CA ASN A 247 14.59 -10.28 14.83
C ASN A 247 13.26 -9.91 15.52
N PHE A 248 12.11 -10.37 15.00
CA PHE A 248 10.81 -10.00 15.52
C PHE A 248 9.68 -10.91 15.02
N ASN A 249 8.54 -10.86 15.71
CA ASN A 249 7.29 -11.50 15.28
C ASN A 249 6.45 -10.47 14.54
N ASP A 250 6.29 -10.68 13.24
CA ASP A 250 5.61 -9.79 12.31
C ASP A 250 4.13 -10.18 12.19
N LEU A 251 3.24 -9.33 12.70
CA LEU A 251 1.81 -9.43 12.49
C LEU A 251 1.45 -8.62 11.24
N ASP A 252 1.57 -9.27 10.08
CA ASP A 252 1.34 -8.65 8.77
C ASP A 252 -0.18 -8.46 8.52
N LEU A 253 -0.60 -7.20 8.51
CA LEU A 253 -1.98 -6.79 8.33
C LEU A 253 -2.47 -6.92 6.88
N ASP A 254 -1.58 -7.08 5.90
CA ASP A 254 -1.96 -7.16 4.47
C ASP A 254 -2.45 -8.53 4.05
N ILE A 255 -1.99 -9.58 4.74
CA ILE A 255 -2.34 -10.99 4.52
C ILE A 255 -3.33 -11.52 5.56
N ALA A 256 -3.71 -10.69 6.53
CA ALA A 256 -4.74 -11.04 7.51
C ALA A 256 -6.09 -11.28 6.81
N GLU A 257 -6.82 -12.29 7.28
CA GLU A 257 -8.21 -12.55 6.89
C GLU A 257 -9.11 -11.38 7.34
N LYS A 258 -8.82 -10.82 8.51
CA LYS A 258 -9.63 -9.76 9.12
C LYS A 258 -8.79 -8.88 10.06
N VAL A 259 -9.03 -7.57 10.01
CA VAL A 259 -8.41 -6.54 10.88
C VAL A 259 -9.44 -5.49 11.30
N LYS A 260 -10.04 -5.59 12.47
CA LYS A 260 -10.99 -4.59 12.97
C LYS A 260 -10.32 -3.64 13.95
N ILE A 261 -10.60 -2.34 13.87
CA ILE A 261 -10.35 -1.43 15.00
C ILE A 261 -11.51 -1.61 15.97
N ILE A 262 -11.20 -1.65 17.28
CA ILE A 262 -12.16 -1.88 18.36
C ILE A 262 -11.92 -0.95 19.55
#